data_AF-A0A9D6PKR5-F1
#
_entry.id   AF-A0A9D6PKR5-F1
#
_cell.length_a   1.000
_cell.length_b   1.000
_cell.length_c   1.000
_cell.angle_alpha   90.00
_cell.angle_beta   90.00
_cell.angle_gamma   90.00
#
_symmetry.space_group_name_H-M   'P 1'
#
loop_
_entity.id
_entity.type
_entity.pdbx_description
1 polymer ?
#
loop_
_entity_poly.entity_id
_entity_poly.type
_entity_poly.pdbx_seq_one_letter_code
_entity_poly.pdbx_strand_id
1 'polypeptide(L)'
;MSIDPVFVGLESKEPKTLQKALIRAFSDRRVDLSPKIRDLTLRRNDEAILVLAARILIEFEKISIDSTLMEVVLSAIKTPAGFSSLTDAKIWKYLIAAAPSDLVLKALFKIKPPPPEESLDFIEFCLGHPDPKIRGASSELGSKSLDPRLFARTLSLSFDPDERVALSAFNAIRGLNSSELSGIFDKAIKSTDSWVLEWICSFFPILAIEDLRGVFLQNSNHTNLLISRNSRKALARLDRKKEKREDSTTESPSLTILPPESEDFMKGFLSSARVAIPPPTTIETGFGESASPPQPISSTENPIGPSQFTVKEESLVEISPPPEPINIPESASSCLSSASPKQEFERRLEIAKSQFSGSILSRYPSFIKEPYSRLFVPSTPTLLLQNLKQTMDSLVGFLNLTFLQTYLFFAERTSRGDKAVVECLRSNLIGSDALKFLHQEALALKPLSKNSSFFPFSLSEAMTEGSENLLIPLRELYEFLLNPPPEFAECLEDAVSAASEIIVSFKSILKNSIVAKTKIENAEVFLDLSGPLPQTIEKESWPSLPIPIDEIVVLSRDQSEALGLFPFFSFNGCEIIFSMPPKSKIEILIERLEIKELYESFKSS
;
A
#
# COMPACT_ATOMS: atom_id res chain seq x y z
N MET A 1 42.24 6.13 -16.80
CA MET A 1 41.42 6.67 -15.69
C MET A 1 40.03 6.09 -15.85
N SER A 2 39.55 5.30 -14.87
CA SER A 2 38.18 4.78 -14.89
C SER A 2 37.23 5.96 -14.68
N ILE A 3 36.30 6.18 -15.61
CA ILE A 3 35.29 7.23 -15.46
C ILE A 3 34.33 6.78 -14.34
N ASP A 4 34.07 7.65 -13.37
CA ASP A 4 33.17 7.34 -12.24
C ASP A 4 31.73 7.14 -12.78
N PRO A 5 31.15 5.94 -12.67
CA PRO A 5 29.84 5.64 -13.23
C PRO A 5 28.71 6.43 -12.55
N VAL A 6 28.88 6.82 -11.29
CA VAL A 6 27.90 7.67 -10.58
C VAL A 6 27.92 9.07 -11.18
N PHE A 7 29.12 9.60 -11.41
CA PHE A 7 29.30 10.90 -12.03
C PHE A 7 28.67 10.96 -13.44
N VAL A 8 28.94 9.96 -14.28
CA VAL A 8 28.34 9.85 -15.62
C VAL A 8 26.82 9.72 -15.55
N GLY A 9 26.33 8.92 -14.60
CA GLY A 9 24.90 8.73 -14.39
C GLY A 9 24.18 10.01 -13.98
N LEU A 10 24.83 10.88 -13.18
CA LEU A 10 24.29 12.19 -12.81
C LEU A 10 24.21 13.16 -14.00
N GLU A 11 24.97 12.93 -15.08
CA GLU A 11 24.88 13.74 -16.32
C GLU A 11 23.84 13.18 -17.32
N SER A 12 23.27 12.02 -17.03
CA SER A 12 22.33 11.37 -17.95
C SER A 12 21.06 12.20 -18.16
N LYS A 13 20.59 12.23 -19.42
CA LYS A 13 19.28 12.82 -19.76
C LYS A 13 18.12 11.90 -19.39
N GLU A 14 18.37 10.61 -19.22
CA GLU A 14 17.35 9.60 -18.92
C GLU A 14 17.00 9.58 -17.42
N PRO A 15 15.72 9.78 -17.04
CA PRO A 15 15.31 9.86 -15.63
C PRO A 15 15.67 8.62 -14.80
N LYS A 16 15.51 7.41 -15.35
CA LYS A 16 15.81 6.16 -14.64
C LYS A 16 17.30 6.02 -14.32
N THR A 17 18.17 6.39 -15.27
CA THR A 17 19.63 6.36 -15.09
C THR A 17 20.08 7.41 -14.07
N LEU A 18 19.48 8.60 -14.13
CA LEU A 18 19.72 9.67 -13.17
C LEU A 18 19.25 9.30 -11.75
N GLN A 19 18.06 8.72 -11.62
CA GLN A 19 17.52 8.23 -10.35
C GLN A 19 18.45 7.18 -9.73
N LYS A 20 18.90 6.21 -10.53
CA LYS A 20 19.87 5.19 -10.07
C LYS A 20 21.17 5.84 -9.60
N ALA A 21 21.67 6.84 -10.31
CA ALA A 21 22.89 7.56 -9.94
C ALA A 21 22.72 8.35 -8.64
N LEU A 22 21.58 9.02 -8.43
CA LEU A 22 21.23 9.72 -7.19
C LEU A 22 21.15 8.75 -6.01
N ILE A 23 20.42 7.64 -6.15
CA ILE A 23 20.33 6.60 -5.12
C ILE A 23 21.72 6.03 -4.81
N ARG A 24 22.56 5.82 -5.83
CA ARG A 24 23.93 5.32 -5.65
C ARG A 24 24.81 6.33 -4.93
N ALA A 25 24.76 7.61 -5.32
CA ALA A 25 25.50 8.67 -4.64
C ALA A 25 25.11 8.74 -3.15
N PHE A 26 23.81 8.68 -2.86
CA PHE A 26 23.30 8.65 -1.50
C PHE A 26 23.79 7.44 -0.70
N SER A 27 23.67 6.24 -1.27
CA SER A 27 24.07 4.98 -0.66
C SER A 27 25.57 4.90 -0.40
N ASP A 28 26.38 5.41 -1.32
CA ASP A 28 27.84 5.45 -1.21
C ASP A 28 28.33 6.66 -0.39
N ARG A 29 27.41 7.47 0.17
CA ARG A 29 27.72 8.67 0.96
C ARG A 29 28.67 9.63 0.24
N ARG A 30 28.46 9.80 -1.08
CA ARG A 30 29.29 10.63 -1.98
C ARG A 30 28.97 12.12 -1.81
N VAL A 31 29.27 12.66 -0.62
CA VAL A 31 29.08 14.08 -0.29
C VAL A 31 29.88 14.98 -1.22
N ASP A 32 30.98 14.49 -1.80
CA ASP A 32 31.76 15.16 -2.85
C ASP A 32 30.94 15.51 -4.10
N LEU A 33 29.84 14.78 -4.37
CA LEU A 33 28.95 15.04 -5.50
C LEU A 33 27.86 16.09 -5.20
N SER A 34 27.79 16.64 -3.98
CA SER A 34 26.79 17.64 -3.58
C SER A 34 26.72 18.85 -4.54
N PRO A 35 27.83 19.45 -5.00
CA PRO A 35 27.76 20.57 -5.94
C PRO A 35 27.07 20.19 -7.26
N LYS A 36 27.31 18.98 -7.75
CA LYS A 36 26.72 18.46 -8.99
C LYS A 36 25.22 18.17 -8.82
N ILE A 37 24.84 17.58 -7.68
CA ILE A 37 23.43 17.33 -7.34
C ILE A 37 22.68 18.66 -7.18
N ARG A 38 23.31 19.69 -6.60
CA ARG A 38 22.73 21.04 -6.51
C ARG A 38 22.56 21.67 -7.90
N ASP A 39 23.55 21.54 -8.78
CA ASP A 39 23.42 22.00 -10.17
C ASP A 39 22.27 21.29 -10.93
N LEU A 40 22.05 19.99 -10.66
CA LEU A 40 20.90 19.26 -11.19
C LEU A 40 19.56 19.85 -10.73
N THR A 41 19.45 20.28 -9.46
CA THR A 41 18.22 20.90 -8.96
C THR A 41 17.87 22.22 -9.63
N LEU A 42 18.85 22.90 -10.24
CA LEU A 42 18.66 24.18 -10.92
C LEU A 42 18.34 24.04 -12.42
N ARG A 43 18.65 22.89 -13.03
CA ARG A 43 18.61 22.70 -14.50
C ARG A 43 17.50 21.77 -14.99
N ARG A 44 16.77 21.10 -14.10
CA ARG A 44 15.77 20.08 -14.45
C ARG A 44 14.38 20.49 -13.97
N ASN A 45 13.36 20.04 -14.69
CA ASN A 45 11.94 20.29 -14.39
C ASN A 45 11.20 19.03 -13.92
N ASP A 46 11.90 17.90 -13.75
CA ASP A 46 11.29 16.64 -13.27
C ASP A 46 11.15 16.67 -11.74
N GLU A 47 9.93 16.92 -11.27
CA GLU A 47 9.59 17.07 -9.85
C GLU A 47 10.06 15.89 -8.98
N ALA A 48 9.92 14.65 -9.45
CA ALA A 48 10.29 13.48 -8.66
C ALA A 48 11.81 13.37 -8.46
N ILE A 49 12.58 13.69 -9.50
CA ILE A 49 14.05 13.75 -9.44
C ILE A 49 14.51 14.92 -8.57
N LEU A 50 13.85 16.08 -8.67
CA LEU A 50 14.16 17.26 -7.86
C LEU A 50 13.94 17.00 -6.37
N VAL A 51 12.80 16.41 -6.00
CA VAL A 51 12.49 16.03 -4.61
C VAL A 51 13.52 15.04 -4.08
N LEU A 52 13.88 14.02 -4.87
CA LEU A 52 14.91 13.05 -4.50
C LEU A 52 16.27 13.72 -4.30
N ALA A 53 16.70 14.56 -5.23
CA ALA A 53 17.98 15.26 -5.17
C ALA A 53 18.04 16.23 -3.97
N ALA A 54 16.97 17.00 -3.72
CA ALA A 54 16.88 17.89 -2.56
C ALA A 54 16.95 17.11 -1.24
N ARG A 55 16.22 15.98 -1.14
CA ARG A 55 16.26 15.11 0.04
C ARG A 55 17.66 14.55 0.28
N ILE A 56 18.37 14.13 -0.77
CA ILE A 56 19.76 13.65 -0.67
C ILE A 56 20.69 14.76 -0.17
N LEU A 57 20.54 15.99 -0.67
CA LEU A 57 21.35 17.12 -0.22
C LEU A 57 21.14 17.43 1.26
N ILE A 58 19.89 17.42 1.74
CA ILE A 58 19.57 17.61 3.17
C ILE A 58 20.21 16.52 4.02
N GLU A 59 20.18 15.27 3.57
CA GLU A 59 20.81 14.18 4.30
C GLU A 59 22.35 14.25 4.27
N PHE A 60 22.93 14.72 3.17
CA PHE A 60 24.38 14.95 3.06
C PHE A 60 24.89 16.01 4.05
N GLU A 61 24.08 17.02 4.37
CA GLU A 61 24.43 18.02 5.40
C GLU A 61 24.52 17.42 6.81
N LYS A 62 23.83 16.30 7.07
CA LYS A 62 23.85 15.61 8.36
C LYS A 62 25.00 14.61 8.49
N ILE A 63 25.63 14.23 7.37
CA ILE A 63 26.67 13.19 7.35
C ILE A 63 28.02 13.80 7.76
N SER A 64 28.53 13.35 8.91
CA SER A 64 29.90 13.62 9.35
C SER A 64 30.71 12.32 9.30
N ILE A 65 31.68 12.25 8.37
CA ILE A 65 32.54 11.08 8.22
C ILE A 65 33.66 11.17 9.27
N ASP A 66 33.55 10.35 10.32
CA ASP A 66 34.60 10.17 11.32
C ASP A 66 35.63 9.13 10.81
N SER A 67 36.83 9.62 10.43
CA SER A 67 37.92 8.77 9.95
C SER A 67 38.45 7.81 11.02
N THR A 68 38.38 8.18 12.30
CA THR A 68 38.84 7.35 13.41
C THR A 68 37.92 6.14 13.58
N LEU A 69 36.60 6.37 13.58
CA LEU A 69 35.62 5.29 13.65
C LEU A 69 35.67 4.40 12.40
N MET A 70 35.91 4.99 11.22
CA MET A 70 36.12 4.23 9.99
C MET A 70 37.30 3.26 10.10
N GLU A 71 38.44 3.72 10.63
CA GLU A 71 39.61 2.87 10.85
C GLU A 71 39.35 1.76 11.87
N VAL A 72 38.63 2.06 12.95
CA VAL A 72 38.22 1.06 13.95
C VAL A 72 37.35 -0.03 13.28
N VAL A 73 36.35 0.35 12.49
CA VAL A 73 35.52 -0.60 11.75
C VAL A 73 36.35 -1.45 10.78
N LEU A 74 37.23 -0.82 10.00
CA LEU A 74 38.11 -1.53 9.06
C LEU A 74 39.07 -2.49 9.77
N SER A 75 39.56 -2.11 10.94
CA SER A 75 40.40 -2.98 11.77
C SER A 75 39.61 -4.20 12.25
N ALA A 76 38.37 -4.00 12.74
CA ALA A 76 37.51 -5.07 13.20
C ALA A 76 37.18 -6.08 12.09
N ILE A 77 36.85 -5.59 10.88
CA ILE A 77 36.60 -6.42 9.69
C ILE A 77 37.78 -7.34 9.35
N LYS A 78 39.02 -6.89 9.59
CA LYS A 78 40.24 -7.68 9.31
C LYS A 78 40.48 -8.77 10.36
N THR A 79 39.95 -8.64 11.56
CA THR A 79 40.15 -9.65 12.62
C THR A 79 39.25 -10.89 12.42
N PRO A 80 39.69 -12.08 12.84
CA PRO A 80 38.84 -13.28 12.85
C PRO A 80 37.67 -13.21 13.85
N ALA A 81 37.85 -12.44 14.93
CA ALA A 81 36.79 -12.13 15.89
C ALA A 81 35.71 -11.24 15.27
N GLY A 82 36.07 -10.42 14.28
CA GLY A 82 35.12 -9.57 13.56
C GLY A 82 34.50 -8.54 14.51
N PHE A 83 33.18 -8.51 14.55
CA PHE A 83 32.42 -7.58 15.39
C PHE A 83 32.02 -8.15 16.75
N SER A 84 32.40 -9.40 17.08
CA SER A 84 31.97 -10.04 18.33
C SER A 84 32.53 -9.39 19.59
N SER A 85 33.57 -8.56 19.47
CA SER A 85 34.19 -7.81 20.58
C SER A 85 33.84 -6.32 20.59
N LEU A 86 32.99 -5.85 19.66
CA LEU A 86 32.63 -4.44 19.54
C LEU A 86 31.34 -4.15 20.29
N THR A 87 31.49 -3.73 21.55
CA THR A 87 30.39 -3.28 22.42
C THR A 87 30.16 -1.77 22.34
N ASP A 88 31.02 -1.02 21.63
CA ASP A 88 30.89 0.44 21.54
C ASP A 88 29.72 0.82 20.61
N ALA A 89 28.64 1.31 21.22
CA ALA A 89 27.46 1.82 20.53
C ALA A 89 27.78 2.91 19.48
N LYS A 90 28.90 3.64 19.63
CA LYS A 90 29.32 4.66 18.65
C LYS A 90 29.64 4.06 17.29
N ILE A 91 30.18 2.84 17.26
CA ILE A 91 30.54 2.16 16.00
C ILE A 91 29.28 1.80 15.21
N TRP A 92 28.28 1.23 15.89
CA TRP A 92 26.99 0.89 15.28
C TRP A 92 26.25 2.14 14.80
N LYS A 93 26.25 3.21 15.61
CA LYS A 93 25.69 4.52 15.21
C LYS A 93 26.39 5.10 13.98
N TYR A 94 27.71 5.00 13.91
CA TYR A 94 28.47 5.43 12.73
C TYR A 94 28.12 4.61 11.48
N LEU A 95 28.01 3.28 11.61
CA LEU A 95 27.62 2.40 10.51
C LEU A 95 26.23 2.72 9.94
N ILE A 96 25.30 3.14 10.79
CA ILE A 96 23.95 3.56 10.38
C ILE A 96 23.98 4.96 9.74
N ALA A 97 24.61 5.92 10.41
CA ALA A 97 24.50 7.34 10.06
C ALA A 97 25.39 7.76 8.90
N ALA A 98 26.64 7.28 8.85
CA ALA A 98 27.69 7.90 8.04
C ALA A 98 28.51 6.93 7.19
N ALA A 99 28.50 5.62 7.47
CA ALA A 99 29.33 4.68 6.72
C ALA A 99 28.86 4.52 5.25
N PRO A 100 29.80 4.44 4.29
CA PRO A 100 29.47 4.15 2.89
C PRO A 100 29.01 2.70 2.72
N SER A 101 28.19 2.43 1.70
CA SER A 101 27.61 1.11 1.44
C SER A 101 28.62 -0.04 1.38
N ASP A 102 29.81 0.16 0.81
CA ASP A 102 30.86 -0.87 0.77
C ASP A 102 31.34 -1.25 2.18
N LEU A 103 31.46 -0.29 3.10
CA LEU A 103 31.85 -0.53 4.47
C LEU A 103 30.72 -1.23 5.26
N VAL A 104 29.47 -0.79 5.05
CA VAL A 104 28.28 -1.43 5.62
C VAL A 104 28.19 -2.90 5.20
N LEU A 105 28.37 -3.17 3.90
CA LEU A 105 28.31 -4.53 3.36
C LEU A 105 29.44 -5.42 3.91
N LYS A 106 30.67 -4.89 4.00
CA LYS A 106 31.80 -5.60 4.62
C LYS A 106 31.58 -5.86 6.11
N ALA A 107 30.95 -4.91 6.82
CA ALA A 107 30.59 -5.09 8.22
C ALA A 107 29.56 -6.21 8.39
N LEU A 108 28.49 -6.22 7.58
CA LEU A 108 27.48 -7.27 7.58
C LEU A 108 28.07 -8.67 7.43
N PHE A 109 28.96 -8.88 6.44
CA PHE A 109 29.60 -10.18 6.21
C PHE A 109 30.52 -10.67 7.34
N LYS A 110 30.80 -9.83 8.33
CA LYS A 110 31.64 -10.15 9.49
C LYS A 110 30.84 -10.36 10.77
N ILE A 111 29.54 -10.07 10.77
CA ILE A 111 28.64 -10.43 11.86
C ILE A 111 28.29 -11.90 11.68
N LYS A 112 28.45 -12.69 12.75
CA LYS A 112 28.08 -14.10 12.76
C LYS A 112 26.69 -14.26 13.37
N PRO A 113 25.85 -15.19 12.88
CA PRO A 113 24.63 -15.57 13.57
C PRO A 113 24.93 -16.39 14.85
N PRO A 114 24.15 -16.23 15.93
CA PRO A 114 23.20 -15.14 16.14
C PRO A 114 23.93 -13.79 16.32
N PRO A 115 23.43 -12.69 15.74
CA PRO A 115 24.03 -11.37 15.86
C PRO A 115 24.07 -10.88 17.32
N PRO A 116 25.08 -10.07 17.70
CA PRO A 116 25.10 -9.37 18.99
C PRO A 116 23.90 -8.42 19.14
N GLU A 117 23.43 -8.24 20.37
CA GLU A 117 22.27 -7.40 20.68
C GLU A 117 22.48 -5.93 20.26
N GLU A 118 23.71 -5.43 20.42
CA GLU A 118 24.09 -4.06 20.06
C GLU A 118 24.05 -3.80 18.54
N SER A 119 24.02 -4.87 17.73
CA SER A 119 23.98 -4.79 16.27
C SER A 119 22.55 -4.83 15.69
N LEU A 120 21.52 -5.07 16.51
CA LEU A 120 20.16 -5.30 16.00
C LEU A 120 19.59 -4.09 15.25
N ASP A 121 19.79 -2.88 15.75
CA ASP A 121 19.33 -1.66 15.06
C ASP A 121 20.10 -1.40 13.76
N PHE A 122 21.39 -1.79 13.71
CA PHE A 122 22.17 -1.75 12.48
C PHE A 122 21.64 -2.77 11.45
N ILE A 123 21.26 -3.97 11.89
CA ILE A 123 20.66 -4.98 11.03
C ILE A 123 19.28 -4.51 10.54
N GLU A 124 18.46 -3.91 11.40
CA GLU A 124 17.18 -3.32 10.98
C GLU A 124 17.38 -2.26 9.91
N PHE A 125 18.33 -1.34 10.12
CA PHE A 125 18.72 -0.34 9.13
C PHE A 125 19.13 -0.99 7.80
N CYS A 126 19.91 -2.07 7.85
CA CYS A 126 20.35 -2.79 6.66
C CYS A 126 19.22 -3.52 5.93
N LEU A 127 18.22 -4.03 6.64
CA LEU A 127 17.03 -4.65 6.03
C LEU A 127 16.18 -3.61 5.27
N GLY A 128 16.19 -2.34 5.72
CA GLY A 128 15.53 -1.22 5.05
C GLY A 128 16.42 -0.41 4.08
N HIS A 129 17.64 -0.87 3.81
CA HIS A 129 18.63 -0.06 3.08
C HIS A 129 18.26 0.15 1.60
N PRO A 130 18.52 1.32 0.98
CA PRO A 130 18.20 1.56 -0.43
C PRO A 130 18.97 0.65 -1.42
N ASP A 131 20.22 0.28 -1.10
CA ASP A 131 21.00 -0.67 -1.91
C ASP A 131 20.48 -2.11 -1.72
N PRO A 132 19.98 -2.78 -2.78
CA PRO A 132 19.48 -4.15 -2.71
C PRO A 132 20.54 -5.17 -2.28
N LYS A 133 21.83 -4.92 -2.54
CA LYS A 133 22.90 -5.83 -2.09
C LYS A 133 22.97 -5.90 -0.56
N ILE A 134 22.76 -4.77 0.11
CA ILE A 134 22.77 -4.67 1.56
C ILE A 134 21.52 -5.35 2.15
N ARG A 135 20.33 -5.11 1.58
CA ARG A 135 19.08 -5.78 2.00
C ARG A 135 19.15 -7.30 1.84
N GLY A 136 19.68 -7.77 0.71
CA GLY A 136 19.89 -9.20 0.47
C GLY A 136 20.86 -9.82 1.48
N ALA A 137 22.00 -9.17 1.72
CA ALA A 137 23.02 -9.66 2.66
C ALA A 137 22.56 -9.64 4.13
N SER A 138 21.68 -8.72 4.52
CA SER A 138 21.19 -8.62 5.90
C SER A 138 20.09 -9.62 6.24
N SER A 139 19.46 -10.25 5.24
CA SER A 139 18.33 -11.18 5.41
C SER A 139 18.67 -12.38 6.32
N GLU A 140 19.85 -12.98 6.17
CA GLU A 140 20.26 -14.11 7.02
C GLU A 140 20.37 -13.68 8.49
N LEU A 141 21.06 -12.58 8.76
CA LEU A 141 21.23 -12.04 10.10
C LEU A 141 19.88 -11.62 10.72
N GLY A 142 19.01 -11.01 9.93
CA GLY A 142 17.66 -10.65 10.35
C GLY A 142 16.87 -11.88 10.80
N SER A 143 16.89 -12.96 10.01
CA SER A 143 16.18 -14.20 10.34
C SER A 143 16.76 -14.94 11.56
N LYS A 144 18.09 -14.96 11.71
CA LYS A 144 18.80 -15.70 12.78
C LYS A 144 19.03 -14.88 14.06
N SER A 145 18.52 -13.64 14.11
CA SER A 145 18.55 -12.81 15.32
C SER A 145 17.68 -13.32 16.46
N LEU A 146 16.68 -14.16 16.14
CA LEU A 146 15.61 -14.55 17.05
C LEU A 146 14.83 -13.35 17.64
N ASP A 147 14.96 -12.18 16.99
CA ASP A 147 14.22 -10.96 17.30
C ASP A 147 12.99 -10.90 16.38
N PRO A 148 11.76 -10.85 16.93
CA PRO A 148 10.54 -10.81 16.12
C PRO A 148 10.46 -9.62 15.16
N ARG A 149 10.98 -8.45 15.53
CA ARG A 149 10.95 -7.25 14.67
C ARG A 149 11.82 -7.47 13.44
N LEU A 150 13.05 -7.97 13.62
CA LEU A 150 13.95 -8.27 12.50
C LEU A 150 13.44 -9.43 11.64
N PHE A 151 12.82 -10.44 12.26
CA PHE A 151 12.19 -11.54 11.52
C PHE A 151 11.01 -11.05 10.68
N ALA A 152 10.15 -10.19 11.22
CA ALA A 152 9.05 -9.57 10.48
C ALA A 152 9.55 -8.71 9.30
N ARG A 153 10.61 -7.93 9.50
CA ARG A 153 11.29 -7.19 8.42
C ARG A 153 11.81 -8.14 7.34
N THR A 154 12.45 -9.24 7.73
CA THR A 154 12.94 -10.25 6.77
C THR A 154 11.78 -10.91 6.03
N LEU A 155 10.66 -11.22 6.68
CA LEU A 155 9.44 -11.69 6.03
C LEU A 155 8.95 -10.70 4.98
N SER A 156 8.93 -9.40 5.32
CA SER A 156 8.49 -8.37 4.38
C SER A 156 9.37 -8.27 3.13
N LEU A 157 10.67 -8.55 3.26
CA LEU A 157 11.59 -8.59 2.12
C LEU A 157 11.31 -9.74 1.17
N SER A 158 10.52 -10.76 1.53
CA SER A 158 10.06 -11.78 0.57
C SER A 158 9.17 -11.20 -0.54
N PHE A 159 8.71 -9.95 -0.36
CA PHE A 159 7.94 -9.16 -1.31
C PHE A 159 8.76 -8.00 -1.90
N ASP A 160 10.08 -7.99 -1.72
CA ASP A 160 10.93 -6.92 -2.25
C ASP A 160 10.78 -6.83 -3.79
N PRO A 161 10.77 -5.61 -4.35
CA PRO A 161 10.74 -5.41 -5.80
C PRO A 161 11.99 -5.97 -6.50
N ASP A 162 13.12 -6.11 -5.80
CA ASP A 162 14.30 -6.81 -6.30
C ASP A 162 14.19 -8.31 -6.02
N GLU A 163 14.07 -9.11 -7.09
CA GLU A 163 13.91 -10.56 -7.00
C GLU A 163 15.04 -11.26 -6.24
N ARG A 164 16.27 -10.73 -6.30
CA ARG A 164 17.42 -11.32 -5.58
C ARG A 164 17.30 -11.09 -4.09
N VAL A 165 16.77 -9.94 -3.68
CA VAL A 165 16.48 -9.65 -2.27
C VAL A 165 15.35 -10.54 -1.77
N ALA A 166 14.26 -10.66 -2.54
CA ALA A 166 13.15 -11.54 -2.20
C ALA A 166 13.58 -13.00 -2.03
N LEU A 167 14.43 -13.50 -2.93
CA LEU A 167 15.00 -14.83 -2.85
C LEU A 167 15.92 -15.01 -1.63
N SER A 168 16.77 -14.01 -1.36
CA SER A 168 17.69 -14.05 -0.21
C SER A 168 16.93 -14.10 1.12
N ALA A 169 15.89 -13.27 1.26
CA ALA A 169 14.98 -13.26 2.40
C ALA A 169 14.27 -14.60 2.58
N PHE A 170 13.70 -15.14 1.50
CA PHE A 170 13.00 -16.41 1.54
C PHE A 170 13.93 -17.57 1.95
N ASN A 171 15.13 -17.64 1.39
CA ASN A 171 16.11 -18.67 1.73
C ASN A 171 16.59 -18.55 3.18
N ALA A 172 16.77 -17.33 3.68
CA ALA A 172 17.11 -17.08 5.08
C ALA A 172 16.03 -17.63 6.02
N ILE A 173 14.75 -17.35 5.75
CA ILE A 173 13.62 -17.83 6.55
C ILE A 173 13.50 -19.36 6.48
N ARG A 174 13.62 -19.94 5.27
CA ARG A 174 13.55 -21.39 5.07
C ARG A 174 14.71 -22.13 5.74
N GLY A 175 15.85 -21.47 5.91
CA GLY A 175 17.04 -22.03 6.57
C GLY A 175 16.90 -22.18 8.08
N LEU A 176 15.84 -21.64 8.69
CA LEU A 176 15.61 -21.75 10.13
C LEU A 176 15.12 -23.15 10.52
N ASN A 177 15.62 -23.65 11.65
CA ASN A 177 15.15 -24.89 12.25
C ASN A 177 13.90 -24.68 13.12
N SER A 178 13.26 -25.77 13.54
CA SER A 178 12.03 -25.73 14.32
C SER A 178 12.20 -25.05 15.68
N SER A 179 13.36 -25.19 16.33
CA SER A 179 13.65 -24.51 17.60
C SER A 179 13.77 -23.00 17.42
N GLU A 180 14.41 -22.54 16.35
CA GLU A 180 14.53 -21.11 16.02
C GLU A 180 13.17 -20.50 15.72
N LEU A 181 12.37 -21.15 14.86
CA LEU A 181 11.02 -20.71 14.53
C LEU A 181 10.10 -20.68 15.74
N SER A 182 10.15 -21.71 16.60
CA SER A 182 9.37 -21.76 17.84
C SER A 182 9.74 -20.59 18.75
N GLY A 183 11.03 -20.33 18.96
CA GLY A 183 11.49 -19.23 19.80
C GLY A 183 11.07 -17.86 19.28
N ILE A 184 11.10 -17.67 17.95
CA ILE A 184 10.61 -16.44 17.32
C ILE A 184 9.11 -16.31 17.51
N PHE A 185 8.32 -17.36 17.28
CA PHE A 185 6.86 -17.31 17.40
C PHE A 185 6.43 -17.05 18.84
N ASP A 186 7.07 -17.69 19.82
CA ASP A 186 6.78 -17.49 21.25
C ASP A 186 7.04 -16.04 21.69
N LYS A 187 8.10 -15.40 21.16
CA LYS A 187 8.36 -13.98 21.40
C LYS A 187 7.39 -13.08 20.63
N ALA A 188 7.11 -13.40 19.38
CA ALA A 188 6.24 -12.61 18.51
C ALA A 188 4.81 -12.55 19.03
N ILE A 189 4.26 -13.67 19.52
CA ILE A 189 2.90 -13.76 20.07
C ILE A 189 2.72 -12.88 21.31
N LYS A 190 3.82 -12.64 22.05
CA LYS A 190 3.86 -11.76 23.22
C LYS A 190 4.18 -10.30 22.87
N SER A 191 4.48 -10.01 21.60
CA SER A 191 4.78 -8.65 21.15
C SER A 191 3.54 -7.76 21.27
N THR A 192 3.74 -6.52 21.71
CA THR A 192 2.70 -5.48 21.66
C THR A 192 2.68 -4.75 20.32
N ASP A 193 3.71 -4.95 19.49
CA ASP A 193 3.80 -4.36 18.16
C ASP A 193 2.86 -5.10 17.18
N SER A 194 1.80 -4.41 16.76
CA SER A 194 0.80 -4.96 15.85
C SER A 194 1.36 -5.28 14.47
N TRP A 195 2.34 -4.51 13.99
CA TRP A 195 2.97 -4.74 12.68
C TRP A 195 3.77 -6.04 12.68
N VAL A 196 4.54 -6.27 13.74
CA VAL A 196 5.29 -7.53 13.94
C VAL A 196 4.34 -8.72 14.01
N LEU A 197 3.26 -8.59 14.79
CA LEU A 197 2.24 -9.63 14.91
C LEU A 197 1.56 -9.93 13.57
N GLU A 198 1.19 -8.90 12.81
CA GLU A 198 0.56 -9.01 11.50
C GLU A 198 1.41 -9.78 10.50
N TRP A 199 2.68 -9.41 10.37
CA TRP A 199 3.61 -10.09 9.48
C TRP A 199 3.83 -11.54 9.91
N ILE A 200 4.20 -11.78 11.15
CA ILE A 200 4.59 -13.12 11.60
C ILE A 200 3.40 -14.08 11.59
N CYS A 201 2.25 -13.66 12.14
CA CYS A 201 1.10 -14.55 12.24
C CYS A 201 0.52 -14.88 10.86
N SER A 202 0.53 -13.94 9.91
CA SER A 202 0.04 -14.22 8.55
C SER A 202 0.84 -15.32 7.87
N PHE A 203 2.11 -15.49 8.24
CA PHE A 203 3.00 -16.52 7.73
C PHE A 203 2.92 -17.86 8.47
N PHE A 204 2.19 -17.97 9.59
CA PHE A 204 2.04 -19.26 10.30
C PHE A 204 1.59 -20.41 9.40
N PRO A 205 0.58 -20.26 8.52
CA PRO A 205 0.16 -21.37 7.66
C PRO A 205 1.23 -21.74 6.63
N ILE A 206 2.07 -20.79 6.21
CA ILE A 206 3.12 -21.06 5.23
C ILE A 206 4.29 -21.80 5.88
N LEU A 207 4.69 -21.35 7.07
CA LEU A 207 5.80 -21.90 7.85
C LEU A 207 5.41 -23.11 8.69
N ALA A 208 4.17 -23.61 8.56
CA ALA A 208 3.67 -24.74 9.33
C ALA A 208 4.43 -26.04 9.00
N ILE A 209 5.16 -26.52 10.00
CA ILE A 209 5.84 -27.82 10.05
C ILE A 209 5.37 -28.59 11.29
N GLU A 210 5.48 -29.92 11.27
CA GLU A 210 4.89 -30.78 12.32
C GLU A 210 5.50 -30.52 13.71
N ASP A 211 6.80 -30.23 13.77
CA ASP A 211 7.51 -29.85 15.00
C ASP A 211 6.89 -28.60 15.69
N LEU A 212 6.25 -27.72 14.92
CA LEU A 212 5.58 -26.52 15.42
C LEU A 212 4.11 -26.73 15.78
N ARG A 213 3.57 -27.95 15.62
CA ARG A 213 2.16 -28.24 15.94
C ARG A 213 1.80 -27.86 17.37
N GLY A 214 2.70 -28.12 18.33
CA GLY A 214 2.50 -27.76 19.73
C GLY A 214 2.30 -26.25 19.93
N VAL A 215 3.10 -25.42 19.25
CA VAL A 215 2.97 -23.96 19.25
C VAL A 215 1.60 -23.54 18.71
N PHE A 216 1.17 -24.10 17.58
CA PHE A 216 -0.13 -23.73 17.00
C PHE A 216 -1.32 -24.22 17.81
N LEU A 217 -1.23 -25.38 18.48
CA LEU A 217 -2.27 -25.88 19.38
C LEU A 217 -2.45 -24.99 20.61
N GLN A 218 -1.35 -24.59 21.25
CA GLN A 218 -1.40 -23.68 22.40
C GLN A 218 -2.05 -22.33 22.04
N ASN A 219 -1.85 -21.89 20.79
CA ASN A 219 -2.28 -20.59 20.32
C ASN A 219 -3.56 -20.60 19.49
N SER A 220 -4.21 -21.77 19.30
CA SER A 220 -5.43 -21.89 18.48
C SER A 220 -6.63 -21.18 19.08
N ASN A 221 -6.62 -21.00 20.41
CA ASN A 221 -7.67 -20.33 21.19
C ASN A 221 -7.15 -19.03 21.83
N HIS A 222 -6.07 -18.46 21.29
CA HIS A 222 -5.50 -17.21 21.78
C HIS A 222 -6.53 -16.06 21.69
N THR A 223 -6.53 -15.16 22.68
CA THR A 223 -7.45 -14.01 22.77
C THR A 223 -7.37 -13.10 21.55
N ASN A 224 -6.16 -12.86 21.06
CA ASN A 224 -5.92 -12.19 19.79
C ASN A 224 -6.39 -13.05 18.59
N LEU A 225 -7.41 -12.57 17.87
CA LEU A 225 -8.04 -13.24 16.73
C LEU A 225 -7.08 -13.51 15.56
N LEU A 226 -6.04 -12.70 15.37
CA LEU A 226 -5.06 -12.94 14.31
C LEU A 226 -4.25 -14.20 14.59
N ILE A 227 -3.85 -14.36 15.85
CA ILE A 227 -3.04 -15.48 16.35
C ILE A 227 -3.86 -16.77 16.30
N SER A 228 -5.07 -16.78 16.89
CA SER A 228 -5.97 -17.93 16.86
C SER A 228 -6.45 -18.26 15.44
N ARG A 229 -6.80 -17.22 14.66
CA ARG A 229 -6.87 -17.13 13.19
C ARG A 229 -5.91 -18.08 12.48
N ASN A 230 -4.67 -17.64 12.46
CA ASN A 230 -3.65 -18.22 11.61
C ASN A 230 -3.06 -19.50 12.20
N SER A 231 -3.09 -19.68 13.53
CA SER A 231 -2.73 -20.95 14.18
C SER A 231 -3.69 -22.07 13.77
N ARG A 232 -5.01 -21.81 13.74
CA ARG A 232 -5.99 -22.80 13.24
C ARG A 232 -5.80 -23.12 11.76
N LYS A 233 -5.48 -22.12 10.93
CA LYS A 233 -5.14 -22.35 9.51
C LYS A 233 -3.86 -23.18 9.35
N ALA A 234 -2.85 -22.95 10.18
CA ALA A 234 -1.62 -23.74 10.19
C ALA A 234 -1.90 -25.20 10.57
N LEU A 235 -2.69 -25.45 11.63
CA LEU A 235 -3.12 -26.79 12.02
C LEU A 235 -3.89 -27.50 10.91
N ALA A 236 -4.90 -26.85 10.33
CA ALA A 236 -5.67 -27.43 9.22
C ALA A 236 -4.80 -27.80 8.01
N ARG A 237 -3.72 -27.05 7.76
CA ARG A 237 -2.75 -27.37 6.70
C ARG A 237 -1.89 -28.58 7.06
N LEU A 238 -1.47 -28.71 8.32
CA LEU A 238 -0.74 -29.89 8.80
C LEU A 238 -1.62 -31.14 8.72
N ASP A 239 -2.89 -31.04 9.12
CA ASP A 239 -3.86 -32.14 9.06
C ASP A 239 -4.09 -32.60 7.62
N ARG A 240 -4.35 -31.69 6.68
CA ARG A 240 -4.46 -32.01 5.25
C ARG A 240 -3.19 -32.65 4.67
N LYS A 241 -2.01 -32.24 5.13
CA LYS A 241 -0.73 -32.85 4.70
C LYS A 241 -0.59 -34.28 5.23
N LYS A 242 -1.12 -34.57 6.43
CA LYS A 242 -1.13 -35.90 7.03
C LYS A 242 -2.11 -36.82 6.31
N GLU A 243 -3.34 -36.36 6.05
CA GLU A 243 -4.35 -37.09 5.28
C GLU A 243 -3.85 -37.48 3.88
N LYS A 244 -3.24 -36.52 3.14
CA LYS A 244 -2.64 -36.82 1.82
C LYS A 244 -1.50 -37.83 1.86
N ARG A 245 -0.77 -37.92 2.99
CA ARG A 245 0.29 -38.92 3.18
C ARG A 245 -0.29 -40.29 3.52
N GLU A 246 -1.41 -40.32 4.26
CA GLU A 246 -2.11 -41.56 4.61
C GLU A 246 -2.85 -42.14 3.38
N ASP A 247 -3.47 -41.30 2.55
CA ASP A 247 -4.14 -41.71 1.29
C ASP A 247 -3.17 -42.19 0.19
N SER A 248 -1.88 -41.86 0.29
CA SER A 248 -0.85 -42.29 -0.69
C SER A 248 -0.08 -43.55 -0.27
N THR A 249 -0.49 -44.23 0.81
CA THR A 249 0.21 -45.44 1.33
C THR A 249 -0.06 -46.75 0.57
N THR A 250 -0.45 -46.72 -0.72
CA THR A 250 -0.41 -47.93 -1.58
C THR A 250 0.86 -48.08 -2.41
N GLU A 251 1.80 -47.14 -2.38
CA GLU A 251 3.14 -47.34 -2.95
C GLU A 251 4.23 -46.83 -2.00
N SER A 252 5.33 -47.59 -1.95
CA SER A 252 6.40 -47.46 -0.96
C SER A 252 7.16 -46.12 -1.05
N PRO A 253 7.72 -45.61 0.06
CA PRO A 253 8.23 -44.25 0.14
C PRO A 253 9.63 -44.15 -0.47
N SER A 254 9.72 -43.57 -1.67
CA SER A 254 10.95 -42.93 -2.13
C SER A 254 10.81 -41.43 -1.87
N LEU A 255 11.41 -40.95 -0.77
CA LEU A 255 11.59 -39.53 -0.48
C LEU A 255 12.51 -38.93 -1.57
N THR A 256 11.92 -38.56 -2.70
CA THR A 256 12.61 -37.69 -3.66
C THR A 256 12.34 -36.27 -3.20
N ILE A 257 13.24 -35.76 -2.36
CA ILE A 257 13.39 -34.33 -2.15
C ILE A 257 13.76 -33.76 -3.52
N LEU A 258 12.81 -33.11 -4.19
CA LEU A 258 13.11 -32.33 -5.39
C LEU A 258 14.18 -31.29 -5.01
N PRO A 259 15.31 -31.21 -5.75
CA PRO A 259 16.40 -30.31 -5.42
C PRO A 259 15.96 -28.84 -5.56
N PRO A 260 16.62 -27.91 -4.84
CA PRO A 260 16.13 -26.55 -4.62
C PRO A 260 16.41 -25.56 -5.76
N GLU A 261 16.62 -26.00 -7.00
CA GLU A 261 17.14 -25.12 -8.07
C GLU A 261 16.17 -24.79 -9.21
N SER A 262 14.92 -25.27 -9.22
CA SER A 262 14.00 -24.85 -10.29
C SER A 262 13.45 -23.44 -10.00
N GLU A 263 13.82 -22.47 -10.83
CA GLU A 263 13.19 -21.13 -10.87
C GLU A 263 11.65 -21.21 -10.91
N ASP A 264 11.09 -22.29 -11.46
CA ASP A 264 9.64 -22.50 -11.60
C ASP A 264 8.93 -22.79 -10.29
N PHE A 265 9.52 -23.61 -9.39
CA PHE A 265 9.00 -23.77 -8.03
C PHE A 265 9.04 -22.44 -7.26
N MET A 266 10.09 -21.65 -7.46
CA MET A 266 10.26 -20.35 -6.81
C MET A 266 9.26 -19.32 -7.33
N LYS A 267 9.03 -19.25 -8.64
CA LYS A 267 7.99 -18.40 -9.24
C LYS A 267 6.60 -18.82 -8.77
N GLY A 268 6.32 -20.13 -8.73
CA GLY A 268 5.06 -20.68 -8.25
C GLY A 268 4.82 -20.48 -6.75
N PHE A 269 5.88 -20.56 -5.93
CA PHE A 269 5.79 -20.33 -4.49
C PHE A 269 5.69 -18.85 -4.16
N LEU A 270 6.53 -17.99 -4.75
CA LEU A 270 6.47 -16.54 -4.54
C LEU A 270 5.18 -15.96 -5.12
N SER A 271 4.69 -16.46 -6.26
CA SER A 271 3.35 -16.10 -6.74
C SER A 271 2.28 -16.58 -5.76
N SER A 272 2.31 -17.84 -5.32
CA SER A 272 1.34 -18.37 -4.35
C SER A 272 1.39 -17.68 -2.98
N ALA A 273 2.57 -17.27 -2.50
CA ALA A 273 2.75 -16.56 -1.24
C ALA A 273 2.33 -15.10 -1.36
N ARG A 274 2.63 -14.44 -2.51
CA ARG A 274 2.13 -13.09 -2.85
C ARG A 274 0.62 -13.03 -3.00
N VAL A 275 0.02 -14.15 -3.43
CA VAL A 275 -1.43 -14.32 -3.59
C VAL A 275 -2.12 -14.71 -2.28
N ALA A 276 -1.47 -15.52 -1.44
CA ALA A 276 -2.07 -16.01 -0.19
C ALA A 276 -1.93 -15.02 0.98
N ILE A 277 -0.93 -14.12 0.95
CA ILE A 277 -0.69 -13.12 1.98
C ILE A 277 -0.50 -11.77 1.29
N PRO A 278 -1.51 -10.87 1.29
CA PRO A 278 -1.26 -9.48 0.94
C PRO A 278 -0.26 -8.91 1.96
N PRO A 279 0.75 -8.13 1.52
CA PRO A 279 1.63 -7.45 2.47
C PRO A 279 0.77 -6.62 3.43
N PRO A 280 0.95 -6.76 4.76
CA PRO A 280 0.37 -5.85 5.73
C PRO A 280 0.59 -4.40 5.32
N THR A 281 -0.45 -3.57 5.47
CA THR A 281 -0.44 -2.16 5.09
C THR A 281 0.82 -1.51 5.65
N THR A 282 1.73 -1.13 4.76
CA THR A 282 3.00 -0.54 5.16
C THR A 282 2.69 0.87 5.67
N ILE A 283 2.76 1.06 6.98
CA ILE A 283 2.91 2.40 7.54
C ILE A 283 4.23 2.92 6.96
N GLU A 284 4.17 4.02 6.21
CA GLU A 284 5.36 4.75 5.80
C GLU A 284 6.24 4.91 7.03
N THR A 285 7.41 4.25 7.03
CA THR A 285 8.44 4.48 8.05
C THR A 285 8.95 5.89 7.86
N GLY A 286 8.24 6.85 8.45
CA GLY A 286 8.72 8.19 8.70
C GLY A 286 9.91 8.10 9.64
N PHE A 287 11.08 8.47 9.14
CA PHE A 287 12.17 8.91 10.00
C PHE A 287 11.64 10.12 10.80
N GLY A 288 11.76 10.04 12.13
CA GLY A 288 11.05 10.90 13.06
C GLY A 288 11.27 12.39 12.88
N GLU A 289 10.19 13.15 13.01
CA GLU A 289 10.22 14.59 13.26
C GLU A 289 9.95 14.85 14.76
N SER A 290 10.94 15.42 15.44
CA SER A 290 10.76 16.14 16.68
C SER A 290 11.46 17.49 16.54
N ALA A 291 10.77 18.53 17.01
CA ALA A 291 11.17 19.92 17.19
C ALA A 291 11.04 20.87 15.98
N SER A 292 10.07 21.77 16.10
CA SER A 292 9.89 23.00 15.32
C SER A 292 11.13 23.90 15.38
N PRO A 293 11.54 24.56 14.29
CA PRO A 293 12.59 25.56 14.31
C PRO A 293 12.09 26.90 14.90
N PRO A 294 12.92 27.63 15.67
CA PRO A 294 12.61 28.97 16.18
C PRO A 294 12.73 30.03 15.07
N GLN A 295 11.83 31.01 15.09
CA GLN A 295 11.90 32.17 14.20
C GLN A 295 13.08 33.10 14.56
N PRO A 296 13.78 33.68 13.56
CA PRO A 296 14.84 34.64 13.81
C PRO A 296 14.27 36.03 14.12
N ILE A 297 14.68 36.56 15.27
CA ILE A 297 14.61 37.98 15.64
C ILE A 297 15.68 38.71 14.82
N SER A 298 15.31 39.76 14.08
CA SER A 298 16.25 40.78 13.62
C SER A 298 15.82 42.15 14.12
N SER A 299 16.61 42.68 15.05
CA SER A 299 16.55 44.05 15.58
C SER A 299 17.50 44.94 14.79
N THR A 300 17.04 46.13 14.38
CA THR A 300 17.80 47.40 14.17
C THR A 300 16.84 48.39 13.49
N GLU A 301 16.79 49.70 13.72
CA GLU A 301 17.22 50.64 14.75
C GLU A 301 16.44 51.96 14.45
N ASN A 302 15.92 52.61 15.49
CA ASN A 302 15.43 54.00 15.71
C ASN A 302 16.07 55.17 14.89
N PRO A 303 15.73 56.49 15.07
CA PRO A 303 14.69 57.22 15.85
C PRO A 303 14.02 58.43 15.13
N ILE A 304 13.09 59.14 15.81
CA ILE A 304 13.03 60.61 16.08
C ILE A 304 11.55 61.02 16.36
N GLY A 305 11.26 61.51 17.58
CA GLY A 305 9.93 62.00 18.03
C GLY A 305 9.68 63.48 17.67
N PRO A 306 9.02 64.29 18.53
CA PRO A 306 7.83 64.08 19.36
C PRO A 306 6.75 65.16 19.11
N SER A 307 5.49 64.96 19.53
CA SER A 307 4.68 65.99 20.24
C SER A 307 3.20 65.64 20.40
N GLN A 308 2.77 65.70 21.67
CA GLN A 308 1.57 66.37 22.21
C GLN A 308 0.19 65.96 21.66
N PHE A 309 -0.67 65.38 22.51
CA PHE A 309 -1.71 66.17 23.19
C PHE A 309 -2.37 65.42 24.35
N THR A 310 -2.76 66.24 25.31
CA THR A 310 -3.14 66.07 26.71
C THR A 310 -4.56 65.52 26.93
N VAL A 311 -4.67 64.52 27.82
CA VAL A 311 -5.62 64.35 28.96
C VAL A 311 -7.09 64.75 28.79
N LYS A 312 -8.00 63.79 29.06
CA LYS A 312 -8.96 63.93 30.17
C LYS A 312 -9.44 62.59 30.73
N GLU A 313 -9.21 62.46 32.03
CA GLU A 313 -9.65 61.42 32.97
C GLU A 313 -11.13 61.53 33.34
N GLU A 314 -11.58 60.45 34.00
CA GLU A 314 -12.70 60.25 34.96
C GLU A 314 -13.66 59.15 34.47
N SER A 315 -13.99 58.09 35.21
CA SER A 315 -13.70 57.75 36.61
C SER A 315 -14.06 56.27 36.91
N LEU A 316 -13.60 55.82 38.09
CA LEU A 316 -13.48 54.49 38.69
C LEU A 316 -14.81 53.73 38.99
N VAL A 317 -14.87 52.41 38.74
CA VAL A 317 -14.81 51.24 39.68
C VAL A 317 -16.04 51.02 40.58
N GLU A 318 -16.68 49.83 40.48
CA GLU A 318 -17.07 49.03 41.65
C GLU A 318 -17.42 47.56 41.31
N ILE A 319 -17.27 46.68 42.30
CA ILE A 319 -17.10 45.21 42.23
C ILE A 319 -18.31 44.46 42.85
N SER A 320 -18.72 43.34 42.23
CA SER A 320 -19.47 42.15 42.75
C SER A 320 -20.95 42.32 43.17
N PRO A 321 -21.78 41.24 43.38
CA PRO A 321 -21.55 39.77 43.31
C PRO A 321 -22.64 38.99 42.46
N PRO A 322 -22.65 37.64 42.43
CA PRO A 322 -23.51 36.82 41.54
C PRO A 322 -24.81 36.33 42.24
N PRO A 323 -25.77 35.74 41.51
CA PRO A 323 -26.82 34.92 42.10
C PRO A 323 -26.62 33.41 41.86
N GLU A 324 -26.69 32.63 42.95
CA GLU A 324 -27.05 31.20 42.99
C GLU A 324 -28.54 31.06 43.44
N PRO A 325 -29.10 29.85 43.68
CA PRO A 325 -29.36 28.73 42.76
C PRO A 325 -30.85 28.28 42.86
N ILE A 326 -31.32 27.39 41.98
CA ILE A 326 -32.55 26.61 42.21
C ILE A 326 -32.20 25.12 42.32
N ASN A 327 -32.29 24.61 43.56
CA ASN A 327 -32.38 23.21 43.96
C ASN A 327 -33.68 22.56 43.47
N ILE A 328 -33.68 21.28 43.06
CA ILE A 328 -34.31 20.09 43.69
C ILE A 328 -33.71 18.79 43.05
N PRO A 329 -33.83 17.57 43.63
CA PRO A 329 -32.94 16.97 44.63
C PRO A 329 -32.27 15.65 44.19
N GLU A 330 -31.30 15.27 45.02
CA GLU A 330 -30.47 14.07 45.04
C GLU A 330 -31.21 12.73 45.13
N SER A 331 -30.59 11.71 44.54
CA SER A 331 -30.45 10.39 45.18
C SER A 331 -29.11 9.76 44.80
N ALA A 332 -28.11 10.15 45.60
CA ALA A 332 -26.93 9.42 46.07
C ALA A 332 -26.10 8.50 45.13
N SER A 333 -24.85 8.95 44.92
CA SER A 333 -23.56 8.24 45.10
C SER A 333 -23.29 6.95 44.29
N SER A 334 -22.17 6.82 43.58
CA SER A 334 -20.82 7.06 44.11
C SER A 334 -19.74 7.05 43.01
N CYS A 335 -18.72 7.87 43.26
CA CYS A 335 -17.29 7.67 42.97
C CYS A 335 -16.79 7.61 41.51
N LEU A 336 -16.19 8.73 41.09
CA LEU A 336 -14.80 8.84 40.61
C LEU A 336 -14.28 7.69 39.73
N SER A 337 -14.26 7.92 38.42
CA SER A 337 -12.98 7.89 37.70
C SER A 337 -13.04 8.86 36.51
N SER A 338 -12.24 9.92 36.61
CA SER A 338 -11.87 10.79 35.50
C SER A 338 -11.07 9.96 34.50
N ALA A 339 -11.73 9.45 33.46
CA ALA A 339 -11.07 8.94 32.28
C ALA A 339 -10.88 10.09 31.28
N SER A 340 -9.62 10.40 31.02
CA SER A 340 -9.17 11.35 30.00
C SER A 340 -9.76 11.01 28.62
N PRO A 341 -10.12 11.99 27.77
CA PRO A 341 -10.73 11.77 26.46
C PRO A 341 -9.73 11.32 25.37
N LYS A 342 -8.85 10.36 25.69
CA LYS A 342 -7.82 9.85 24.76
C LYS A 342 -7.82 8.31 24.60
N GLN A 343 -8.78 7.60 25.16
CA GLN A 343 -8.82 6.11 25.11
C GLN A 343 -9.90 5.51 24.20
N GLU A 344 -10.68 6.30 23.46
CA GLU A 344 -11.83 5.77 22.71
C GLU A 344 -11.54 5.24 21.30
N PHE A 345 -10.37 5.54 20.71
CA PHE A 345 -10.08 5.20 19.31
C PHE A 345 -9.42 3.82 19.07
N GLU A 346 -9.15 3.03 20.10
CA GLU A 346 -8.52 1.69 19.95
C GLU A 346 -9.50 0.52 19.97
N ARG A 347 -10.82 0.76 20.05
CA ARG A 347 -11.80 -0.33 19.93
C ARG A 347 -11.89 -0.78 18.48
N ARG A 348 -11.48 -2.03 18.23
CA ARG A 348 -11.71 -2.71 16.95
C ARG A 348 -13.22 -2.90 16.77
N LEU A 349 -13.73 -2.41 15.66
CA LEU A 349 -15.13 -2.54 15.28
C LEU A 349 -15.28 -3.81 14.41
N GLU A 350 -16.31 -4.60 14.70
CA GLU A 350 -16.73 -5.73 13.88
C GLU A 350 -18.06 -5.37 13.24
N ILE A 351 -18.08 -5.24 11.91
CA ILE A 351 -19.27 -4.86 11.15
C ILE A 351 -20.03 -6.13 10.75
N ALA A 352 -21.34 -6.17 11.03
CA ALA A 352 -22.19 -7.27 10.62
C ALA A 352 -22.32 -7.33 9.09
N LYS A 353 -22.43 -8.55 8.55
CA LYS A 353 -22.70 -8.74 7.12
C LYS A 353 -24.14 -8.36 6.82
N SER A 354 -24.33 -7.47 5.86
CA SER A 354 -25.65 -7.18 5.27
C SER A 354 -26.19 -8.40 4.52
N GLN A 355 -27.51 -8.41 4.26
CA GLN A 355 -28.17 -9.45 3.45
C GLN A 355 -27.55 -9.60 2.04
N PHE A 356 -26.92 -8.54 1.51
CA PHE A 356 -26.31 -8.53 0.19
C PHE A 356 -24.84 -8.98 0.17
N SER A 357 -24.18 -9.02 1.34
CA SER A 357 -22.76 -9.30 1.45
C SER A 357 -22.37 -10.63 0.79
N GLY A 358 -23.19 -11.67 0.96
CA GLY A 358 -22.96 -12.98 0.34
C GLY A 358 -23.01 -12.96 -1.19
N SER A 359 -23.95 -12.20 -1.77
CA SER A 359 -24.07 -12.05 -3.22
C SER A 359 -22.90 -11.27 -3.81
N ILE A 360 -22.45 -10.21 -3.13
CA ILE A 360 -21.33 -9.39 -3.60
C ILE A 360 -20.05 -10.23 -3.61
N LEU A 361 -19.74 -10.91 -2.51
CA LEU A 361 -18.51 -11.69 -2.34
C LEU A 361 -18.42 -12.92 -3.27
N SER A 362 -19.55 -13.42 -3.78
CA SER A 362 -19.60 -14.61 -4.63
C SER A 362 -19.69 -14.31 -6.13
N ARG A 363 -20.07 -13.09 -6.53
CA ARG A 363 -20.40 -12.79 -7.93
C ARG A 363 -19.61 -11.64 -8.55
N TYR A 364 -19.14 -10.69 -7.74
CA TYR A 364 -18.55 -9.47 -8.27
C TYR A 364 -17.06 -9.65 -8.59
N PRO A 365 -16.53 -8.89 -9.56
CA PRO A 365 -15.11 -8.87 -9.87
C PRO A 365 -14.25 -8.57 -8.64
N SER A 366 -13.01 -9.05 -8.65
CA SER A 366 -12.09 -8.92 -7.52
C SER A 366 -11.83 -7.47 -7.09
N PHE A 367 -11.83 -6.50 -8.01
CA PHE A 367 -11.61 -5.09 -7.67
C PHE A 367 -12.73 -4.50 -6.79
N ILE A 368 -13.89 -5.13 -6.72
CA ILE A 368 -14.97 -4.81 -5.77
C ILE A 368 -14.92 -5.79 -4.59
N LYS A 369 -14.85 -7.10 -4.88
CA LYS A 369 -14.94 -8.16 -3.86
C LYS A 369 -13.83 -8.07 -2.82
N GLU A 370 -12.59 -7.79 -3.22
CA GLU A 370 -11.44 -7.84 -2.32
C GLU A 370 -11.43 -6.71 -1.30
N PRO A 371 -11.53 -5.41 -1.67
CA PRO A 371 -11.63 -4.34 -0.67
C PRO A 371 -12.91 -4.45 0.17
N TYR A 372 -14.03 -4.89 -0.42
CA TYR A 372 -15.28 -5.09 0.31
C TYR A 372 -15.17 -6.19 1.38
N SER A 373 -14.45 -7.29 1.09
CA SER A 373 -14.26 -8.38 2.05
C SER A 373 -13.49 -7.95 3.32
N ARG A 374 -12.64 -6.92 3.21
CA ARG A 374 -11.84 -6.37 4.32
C ARG A 374 -12.69 -5.60 5.33
N LEU A 375 -13.89 -5.15 4.94
CA LEU A 375 -14.85 -4.48 5.84
C LEU A 375 -15.36 -5.40 6.95
N PHE A 376 -15.33 -6.72 6.73
CA PHE A 376 -15.80 -7.73 7.68
C PHE A 376 -14.65 -8.34 8.51
N VAL A 377 -13.45 -7.74 8.44
CA VAL A 377 -12.32 -8.11 9.29
C VAL A 377 -12.24 -7.10 10.43
N PRO A 378 -12.32 -7.53 11.71
CA PRO A 378 -12.28 -6.62 12.85
C PRO A 378 -11.06 -5.69 12.81
N SER A 379 -11.31 -4.39 12.69
CA SER A 379 -10.31 -3.37 12.38
C SER A 379 -10.64 -2.05 13.09
N THR A 380 -9.72 -1.09 13.09
CA THR A 380 -10.02 0.26 13.59
C THR A 380 -11.05 0.95 12.69
N PRO A 381 -11.90 1.86 13.24
CA PRO A 381 -12.85 2.63 12.44
C PRO A 381 -12.20 3.32 11.24
N THR A 382 -11.01 3.90 11.42
CA THR A 382 -10.24 4.56 10.35
C THR A 382 -9.87 3.61 9.22
N LEU A 383 -9.41 2.39 9.55
CA LEU A 383 -9.06 1.39 8.52
C LEU A 383 -10.31 0.86 7.80
N LEU A 384 -11.43 0.70 8.51
CA LEU A 384 -12.71 0.32 7.91
C LEU A 384 -13.22 1.41 6.96
N LEU A 385 -13.13 2.68 7.36
CA LEU A 385 -13.45 3.82 6.50
C LEU A 385 -12.57 3.84 5.24
N GLN A 386 -11.27 3.57 5.39
CA GLN A 386 -10.34 3.47 4.26
C GLN A 386 -10.68 2.31 3.32
N ASN A 387 -11.01 1.12 3.85
CA ASN A 387 -11.44 -0.02 3.05
C ASN A 387 -12.77 0.24 2.34
N LEU A 388 -13.69 0.95 2.99
CA LEU A 388 -14.97 1.35 2.41
C LEU A 388 -14.74 2.34 1.27
N LYS A 389 -13.89 3.35 1.51
CA LYS A 389 -13.45 4.29 0.49
C LYS A 389 -12.79 3.58 -0.68
N GLN A 390 -11.88 2.64 -0.45
CA GLN A 390 -11.23 1.87 -1.51
C GLN A 390 -12.24 1.06 -2.35
N THR A 391 -13.24 0.45 -1.69
CA THR A 391 -14.32 -0.27 -2.38
C THR A 391 -15.10 0.66 -3.31
N MET A 392 -15.51 1.83 -2.79
CA MET A 392 -16.28 2.81 -3.54
C MET A 392 -15.46 3.49 -4.62
N ASP A 393 -14.19 3.82 -4.38
CA ASP A 393 -13.27 4.37 -5.38
C ASP A 393 -13.08 3.38 -6.54
N SER A 394 -12.96 2.08 -6.26
CA SER A 394 -12.81 1.06 -7.30
C SER A 394 -14.08 0.93 -8.16
N LEU A 395 -15.25 1.00 -7.54
CA LEU A 395 -16.54 1.02 -8.25
C LEU A 395 -16.69 2.30 -9.09
N VAL A 396 -16.49 3.47 -8.50
CA VAL A 396 -16.65 4.77 -9.16
C VAL A 396 -15.64 4.94 -10.29
N GLY A 397 -14.38 4.55 -10.07
CA GLY A 397 -13.35 4.56 -11.10
C GLY A 397 -13.70 3.66 -12.28
N PHE A 398 -14.26 2.46 -12.01
CA PHE A 398 -14.72 1.55 -13.05
C PHE A 398 -15.90 2.13 -13.83
N LEU A 399 -16.88 2.71 -13.13
CA LEU A 399 -18.04 3.36 -13.76
C LEU A 399 -17.59 4.54 -14.62
N ASN A 400 -16.81 5.48 -14.09
CA ASN A 400 -16.33 6.63 -14.87
C ASN A 400 -15.52 6.21 -16.10
N LEU A 401 -14.61 5.24 -15.97
CA LEU A 401 -13.80 4.78 -17.11
C LEU A 401 -14.64 4.14 -18.23
N THR A 402 -15.68 3.41 -17.85
CA THR A 402 -16.56 2.75 -18.83
C THR A 402 -17.58 3.71 -19.41
N PHE A 403 -18.15 4.62 -18.62
CA PHE A 403 -19.08 5.65 -19.09
C PHE A 403 -18.37 6.65 -20.02
N LEU A 404 -17.18 7.14 -19.67
CA LEU A 404 -16.44 8.07 -20.52
C LEU A 404 -16.08 7.43 -21.88
N GLN A 405 -15.62 6.17 -21.89
CA GLN A 405 -15.30 5.50 -23.16
C GLN A 405 -16.57 5.24 -23.97
N THR A 406 -17.64 4.83 -23.31
CA THR A 406 -18.92 4.62 -23.98
C THR A 406 -19.41 5.92 -24.61
N TYR A 407 -19.25 7.04 -23.91
CA TYR A 407 -19.57 8.37 -24.43
C TYR A 407 -18.71 8.72 -25.65
N LEU A 408 -17.39 8.53 -25.57
CA LEU A 408 -16.47 8.86 -26.65
C LEU A 408 -16.73 8.06 -27.93
N PHE A 409 -17.04 6.77 -27.81
CA PHE A 409 -17.13 5.87 -28.96
C PHE A 409 -18.54 5.69 -29.53
N PHE A 410 -19.59 5.87 -28.72
CA PHE A 410 -20.96 5.52 -29.13
C PHE A 410 -21.96 6.67 -29.05
N ALA A 411 -21.66 7.74 -28.30
CA ALA A 411 -22.58 8.86 -28.14
C ALA A 411 -22.29 10.03 -29.10
N GLU A 412 -23.27 10.91 -29.26
CA GLU A 412 -23.06 12.17 -29.94
C GLU A 412 -22.19 13.10 -29.09
N ARG A 413 -21.04 13.51 -29.63
CA ARG A 413 -20.08 14.35 -28.92
C ARG A 413 -20.59 15.78 -28.77
N THR A 414 -20.36 16.36 -27.60
CA THR A 414 -20.75 17.74 -27.27
C THR A 414 -19.61 18.41 -26.53
N SER A 415 -19.47 19.73 -26.68
CA SER A 415 -18.40 20.47 -25.98
C SER A 415 -18.46 20.30 -24.45
N ARG A 416 -19.67 20.13 -23.89
CA ARG A 416 -19.84 19.88 -22.44
C ARG A 416 -19.37 18.48 -22.04
N GLY A 417 -19.74 17.45 -22.79
CA GLY A 417 -19.30 16.08 -22.50
C GLY A 417 -17.80 15.91 -22.70
N ASP A 418 -17.23 16.50 -23.75
CA ASP A 418 -15.77 16.48 -23.98
C ASP A 418 -14.98 17.15 -22.84
N LYS A 419 -15.49 18.27 -22.30
CA LYS A 419 -14.92 18.90 -21.10
C LYS A 419 -15.00 17.98 -19.89
N ALA A 420 -16.15 17.34 -19.66
CA ALA A 420 -16.34 16.40 -18.56
C ALA A 420 -15.35 15.23 -18.63
N VAL A 421 -15.12 14.66 -19.83
CA VAL A 421 -14.13 13.59 -20.04
C VAL A 421 -12.73 14.05 -19.66
N VAL A 422 -12.30 15.23 -20.12
CA VAL A 422 -10.96 15.77 -19.83
C VAL A 422 -10.79 16.02 -18.34
N GLU A 423 -11.79 16.61 -17.68
CA GLU A 423 -11.78 16.85 -16.23
C GLU A 423 -11.80 15.54 -15.43
N CYS A 424 -12.58 14.55 -15.87
CA CYS A 424 -12.65 13.22 -15.27
C CYS A 424 -11.29 12.51 -15.30
N LEU A 425 -10.60 12.55 -16.45
CA LEU A 425 -9.25 12.00 -16.60
C LEU A 425 -8.20 12.77 -15.79
N ARG A 426 -8.30 14.11 -15.71
CA ARG A 426 -7.40 14.94 -14.88
C ARG A 426 -7.54 14.62 -13.40
N SER A 427 -8.76 14.36 -12.95
CA SER A 427 -9.08 13.98 -11.57
C SER A 427 -8.87 12.49 -11.29
N ASN A 428 -8.29 11.73 -12.24
CA ASN A 428 -8.03 10.29 -12.09
C ASN A 428 -9.28 9.45 -11.79
N LEU A 429 -10.43 9.83 -12.35
CA LEU A 429 -11.72 9.12 -12.28
C LEU A 429 -12.41 9.08 -10.89
N ILE A 430 -11.77 9.59 -9.83
CA ILE A 430 -12.28 9.56 -8.45
C ILE A 430 -12.20 10.97 -7.81
N GLY A 431 -12.71 11.12 -6.59
CA GLY A 431 -12.68 12.39 -5.86
C GLY A 431 -13.97 13.22 -5.95
N SER A 432 -13.93 14.46 -5.47
CA SER A 432 -15.11 15.30 -5.21
C SER A 432 -16.03 15.52 -6.40
N ASP A 433 -15.48 15.52 -7.62
CA ASP A 433 -16.23 15.76 -8.86
C ASP A 433 -16.55 14.49 -9.65
N ALA A 434 -16.07 13.32 -9.21
CA ALA A 434 -16.22 12.06 -9.93
C ALA A 434 -17.68 11.71 -10.25
N LEU A 435 -18.60 11.97 -9.31
CA LEU A 435 -20.02 11.71 -9.51
C LEU A 435 -20.71 12.74 -10.41
N LYS A 436 -20.17 13.96 -10.48
CA LYS A 436 -20.66 14.97 -11.43
C LYS A 436 -20.31 14.57 -12.86
N PHE A 437 -19.11 14.02 -13.09
CA PHE A 437 -18.72 13.49 -14.40
C PHE A 437 -19.60 12.31 -14.78
N LEU A 438 -19.76 11.34 -13.88
CA LEU A 438 -20.63 10.18 -14.09
C LEU A 438 -22.06 10.58 -14.46
N HIS A 439 -22.63 11.58 -13.78
CA HIS A 439 -23.96 12.10 -14.11
C HIS A 439 -24.02 12.73 -15.52
N GLN A 440 -23.01 13.53 -15.89
CA GLN A 440 -22.95 14.18 -17.20
C GLN A 440 -22.82 13.16 -18.34
N GLU A 441 -21.96 12.17 -18.15
CA GLU A 441 -21.79 11.07 -19.11
C GLU A 441 -23.06 10.21 -19.20
N ALA A 442 -23.72 9.92 -18.07
CA ALA A 442 -25.00 9.22 -18.06
C ALA A 442 -26.09 9.98 -18.83
N LEU A 443 -26.18 11.31 -18.68
CA LEU A 443 -27.11 12.13 -19.46
C LEU A 443 -26.83 12.06 -20.96
N ALA A 444 -25.55 12.05 -21.35
CA ALA A 444 -25.15 11.94 -22.75
C ALA A 444 -25.44 10.56 -23.34
N LEU A 445 -25.36 9.50 -22.52
CA LEU A 445 -25.64 8.12 -22.92
C LEU A 445 -27.13 7.75 -22.90
N LYS A 446 -27.97 8.54 -22.24
CA LYS A 446 -29.41 8.29 -22.11
C LYS A 446 -30.12 7.96 -23.44
N PRO A 447 -29.86 8.64 -24.58
CA PRO A 447 -30.50 8.29 -25.86
C PRO A 447 -30.19 6.86 -26.34
N LEU A 448 -29.10 6.29 -25.86
CA LEU A 448 -28.63 4.94 -26.19
C LEU A 448 -29.16 3.88 -25.23
N SER A 449 -30.01 4.20 -24.23
CA SER A 449 -30.42 3.25 -23.18
C SER A 449 -31.13 2.00 -23.69
N LYS A 450 -31.74 2.09 -24.88
CA LYS A 450 -32.37 0.97 -25.59
C LYS A 450 -31.36 -0.03 -26.15
N ASN A 451 -30.10 0.38 -26.35
CA ASN A 451 -29.00 -0.51 -26.67
C ASN A 451 -28.54 -1.21 -25.39
N SER A 452 -28.27 -2.50 -25.46
CA SER A 452 -27.83 -3.29 -24.29
C SER A 452 -26.46 -3.95 -24.48
N SER A 453 -25.70 -3.55 -25.50
CA SER A 453 -24.36 -4.07 -25.77
C SER A 453 -23.42 -3.86 -24.58
N PHE A 454 -23.43 -2.69 -23.96
CA PHE A 454 -22.69 -2.43 -22.72
C PHE A 454 -23.61 -2.00 -21.58
N PHE A 455 -23.21 -2.31 -20.36
CA PHE A 455 -23.94 -1.96 -19.16
C PHE A 455 -24.13 -0.44 -18.97
N PRO A 456 -23.22 0.49 -19.38
CA PRO A 456 -23.44 1.92 -19.24
C PRO A 456 -24.69 2.41 -19.98
N PHE A 457 -25.02 1.84 -21.15
CA PHE A 457 -26.29 2.15 -21.83
C PHE A 457 -27.49 1.80 -20.95
N SER A 458 -27.50 0.59 -20.38
CA SER A 458 -28.62 0.18 -19.51
C SER A 458 -28.65 0.91 -18.16
N LEU A 459 -27.52 1.43 -17.68
CA LEU A 459 -27.43 2.17 -16.42
C LEU A 459 -27.70 3.67 -16.57
N SER A 460 -27.48 4.25 -17.76
CA SER A 460 -27.64 5.69 -17.98
C SER A 460 -29.06 6.17 -17.68
N GLU A 461 -30.07 5.35 -17.98
CA GLU A 461 -31.46 5.64 -17.64
C GLU A 461 -31.67 5.62 -16.11
N ALA A 462 -31.22 4.57 -15.42
CA ALA A 462 -31.34 4.47 -13.95
C ALA A 462 -30.57 5.56 -13.17
N MET A 463 -29.53 6.14 -13.77
CA MET A 463 -28.75 7.25 -13.19
C MET A 463 -29.33 8.64 -13.50
N THR A 464 -30.30 8.74 -14.43
CA THR A 464 -30.82 10.04 -14.90
C THR A 464 -32.33 10.18 -14.73
N GLU A 465 -33.07 9.08 -14.70
CA GLU A 465 -34.53 9.01 -14.54
C GLU A 465 -34.90 7.99 -13.45
N GLY A 466 -35.92 8.33 -12.66
CA GLY A 466 -36.48 7.45 -11.63
C GLY A 466 -36.75 8.16 -10.31
N SER A 467 -37.67 7.60 -9.51
CA SER A 467 -37.90 8.01 -8.12
C SER A 467 -36.74 7.62 -7.19
N GLU A 468 -35.90 6.67 -7.61
CA GLU A 468 -34.72 6.17 -6.90
C GLU A 468 -33.48 6.30 -7.80
N ASN A 469 -33.04 7.53 -8.05
CA ASN A 469 -31.82 7.78 -8.83
C ASN A 469 -30.60 7.20 -8.10
N LEU A 470 -29.89 6.28 -8.75
CA LEU A 470 -28.74 5.56 -8.17
C LEU A 470 -27.57 6.48 -7.75
N LEU A 471 -27.48 7.69 -8.31
CA LEU A 471 -26.43 8.65 -7.99
C LEU A 471 -26.66 9.37 -6.66
N ILE A 472 -27.90 9.45 -6.17
CA ILE A 472 -28.22 10.12 -4.89
C ILE A 472 -27.59 9.36 -3.71
N PRO A 473 -27.90 8.08 -3.47
CA PRO A 473 -27.30 7.34 -2.36
C PRO A 473 -25.78 7.18 -2.54
N LEU A 474 -25.32 7.05 -3.79
CA LEU A 474 -23.89 7.04 -4.09
C LEU A 474 -23.21 8.36 -3.71
N ARG A 475 -23.85 9.51 -3.96
CA ARG A 475 -23.34 10.83 -3.59
C ARG A 475 -23.29 11.03 -2.08
N GLU A 476 -24.36 10.69 -1.39
CA GLU A 476 -24.43 10.79 0.08
C GLU A 476 -23.32 9.96 0.74
N LEU A 477 -23.16 8.71 0.30
CA LEU A 477 -22.09 7.84 0.80
C LEU A 477 -20.71 8.40 0.45
N TYR A 478 -20.49 8.87 -0.77
CA TYR A 478 -19.19 9.38 -1.19
C TYR A 478 -18.84 10.71 -0.50
N GLU A 479 -19.83 11.54 -0.17
CA GLU A 479 -19.66 12.76 0.63
C GLU A 479 -19.23 12.41 2.06
N PHE A 480 -19.86 11.41 2.68
CA PHE A 480 -19.43 10.87 3.98
C PHE A 480 -17.98 10.35 3.92
N LEU A 481 -17.58 9.68 2.84
CA LEU A 481 -16.23 9.15 2.69
C LEU A 481 -15.16 10.23 2.46
N LEU A 482 -15.52 11.34 1.81
CA LEU A 482 -14.62 12.46 1.57
C LEU A 482 -14.51 13.38 2.80
N ASN A 483 -15.62 13.59 3.50
CA ASN A 483 -15.73 14.46 4.66
C ASN A 483 -16.37 13.72 5.85
N PRO A 484 -15.67 12.74 6.45
CA PRO A 484 -16.24 11.96 7.55
C PRO A 484 -16.50 12.87 8.77
N PRO A 485 -17.69 12.80 9.39
CA PRO A 485 -17.96 13.56 10.62
C PRO A 485 -17.09 13.05 11.77
N PRO A 486 -16.87 13.85 12.84
CA PRO A 486 -16.06 13.44 13.99
C PRO A 486 -16.50 12.10 14.63
N GLU A 487 -17.80 11.81 14.56
CA GLU A 487 -18.46 10.62 15.12
C GLU A 487 -18.67 9.51 14.07
N PHE A 488 -17.94 9.54 12.93
CA PHE A 488 -18.16 8.61 11.81
C PHE A 488 -18.12 7.14 12.20
N ALA A 489 -17.41 6.78 13.28
CA ALA A 489 -17.29 5.42 13.77
C ALA A 489 -18.66 4.80 14.13
N GLU A 490 -19.61 5.61 14.60
CA GLU A 490 -20.97 5.17 14.95
C GLU A 490 -21.82 4.89 13.70
N CYS A 491 -21.53 5.58 12.59
CA CYS A 491 -22.26 5.45 11.33
C CYS A 491 -21.64 4.42 10.36
N LEU A 492 -20.52 3.79 10.70
CA LEU A 492 -19.79 2.91 9.79
C LEU A 492 -20.60 1.68 9.36
N GLU A 493 -21.36 1.09 10.28
CA GLU A 493 -22.19 -0.09 9.97
C GLU A 493 -23.28 0.27 8.96
N ASP A 494 -23.96 1.40 9.15
CA ASP A 494 -24.95 1.94 8.23
C ASP A 494 -24.33 2.29 6.87
N ALA A 495 -23.14 2.91 6.87
CA ALA A 495 -22.42 3.25 5.65
C ALA A 495 -22.01 1.99 4.85
N VAL A 496 -21.61 0.91 5.52
CA VAL A 496 -21.31 -0.39 4.86
C VAL A 496 -22.58 -1.05 4.35
N SER A 497 -23.71 -0.95 5.08
CA SER A 497 -25.00 -1.43 4.59
C SER A 497 -25.43 -0.68 3.33
N ALA A 498 -25.39 0.66 3.35
CA ALA A 498 -25.69 1.52 2.21
C ALA A 498 -24.78 1.21 1.00
N ALA A 499 -23.48 1.03 1.23
CA ALA A 499 -22.55 0.62 0.18
C ALA A 499 -22.93 -0.73 -0.46
N SER A 500 -23.39 -1.68 0.35
CA SER A 500 -23.85 -2.99 -0.12
C SER A 500 -25.06 -2.86 -1.06
N GLU A 501 -26.01 -2.01 -0.69
CA GLU A 501 -27.20 -1.73 -1.50
C GLU A 501 -26.81 -1.05 -2.82
N ILE A 502 -25.95 -0.03 -2.76
CA ILE A 502 -25.45 0.69 -3.93
C ILE A 502 -24.75 -0.28 -4.91
N ILE A 503 -23.86 -1.15 -4.43
CA ILE A 503 -23.16 -2.13 -5.27
C ILE A 503 -24.16 -3.07 -5.97
N VAL A 504 -25.20 -3.53 -5.27
CA VAL A 504 -26.24 -4.40 -5.85
C VAL A 504 -27.12 -3.66 -6.85
N SER A 505 -27.40 -2.38 -6.63
CA SER A 505 -28.11 -1.54 -7.59
C SER A 505 -27.38 -1.43 -8.93
N PHE A 506 -26.05 -1.54 -8.92
CA PHE A 506 -25.22 -1.61 -10.13
C PHE A 506 -25.01 -3.02 -10.70
N LYS A 507 -25.85 -4.02 -10.37
CA LYS A 507 -25.74 -5.42 -10.87
C LYS A 507 -25.64 -5.58 -12.39
N SER A 508 -26.02 -4.57 -13.18
CA SER A 508 -25.86 -4.59 -14.63
C SER A 508 -24.39 -4.73 -15.07
N ILE A 509 -23.41 -4.37 -14.24
CA ILE A 509 -21.98 -4.62 -14.54
C ILE A 509 -21.68 -6.10 -14.76
N LEU A 510 -22.44 -7.00 -14.11
CA LEU A 510 -22.28 -8.45 -14.22
C LEU A 510 -22.80 -9.02 -15.56
N LYS A 511 -23.41 -8.18 -16.41
CA LYS A 511 -23.95 -8.60 -17.70
C LYS A 511 -22.92 -8.53 -18.83
N ASN A 512 -21.77 -7.89 -18.59
CA ASN A 512 -20.67 -7.79 -19.54
C ASN A 512 -19.48 -8.57 -19.02
N SER A 513 -18.86 -9.37 -19.87
CA SER A 513 -17.68 -10.14 -19.50
C SER A 513 -16.46 -9.23 -19.37
N ILE A 514 -15.68 -9.40 -18.31
CA ILE A 514 -14.38 -8.76 -18.13
C ILE A 514 -13.33 -9.82 -18.43
N VAL A 515 -12.48 -9.58 -19.43
CA VAL A 515 -11.49 -10.57 -19.85
C VAL A 515 -10.10 -9.96 -19.94
N ALA A 516 -9.09 -10.81 -19.86
CA ALA A 516 -7.71 -10.44 -20.14
C ALA A 516 -7.03 -11.52 -20.97
N LYS A 517 -6.16 -11.09 -21.90
CA LYS A 517 -5.24 -11.98 -22.60
C LYS A 517 -3.91 -11.98 -21.86
N THR A 518 -3.36 -13.12 -21.47
CA THR A 518 -2.06 -13.20 -20.80
C THR A 518 -1.22 -14.36 -21.33
N LYS A 519 0.03 -14.49 -20.84
CA LYS A 519 0.94 -15.58 -21.18
C LYS A 519 1.26 -16.42 -19.96
N ILE A 520 0.90 -17.70 -20.00
CA ILE A 520 1.25 -18.70 -18.98
C ILE A 520 2.14 -19.73 -19.67
N GLU A 521 3.36 -19.95 -19.15
CA GLU A 521 4.31 -20.94 -19.70
C GLU A 521 4.57 -20.77 -21.22
N ASN A 522 4.63 -19.51 -21.68
CA ASN A 522 4.75 -19.11 -23.10
C ASN A 522 3.55 -19.44 -24.01
N ALA A 523 2.45 -19.97 -23.47
CA ALA A 523 1.18 -20.11 -24.19
C ALA A 523 0.28 -18.89 -23.94
N GLU A 524 -0.39 -18.41 -24.99
CA GLU A 524 -1.42 -17.38 -24.84
C GLU A 524 -2.68 -18.00 -24.22
N VAL A 525 -3.19 -17.36 -23.18
CA VAL A 525 -4.38 -17.80 -22.45
C VAL A 525 -5.32 -16.62 -22.28
N PHE A 526 -6.62 -16.86 -22.44
CA PHE A 526 -7.65 -15.91 -22.08
C PHE A 526 -8.21 -16.24 -20.70
N LEU A 527 -8.36 -15.20 -19.89
CA LEU A 527 -8.94 -15.28 -18.55
C LEU A 527 -10.27 -14.53 -18.51
N ASP A 528 -11.29 -15.17 -17.96
CA ASP A 528 -12.50 -14.53 -17.48
C ASP A 528 -12.25 -14.00 -16.06
N LEU A 529 -12.42 -12.69 -15.91
CA LEU A 529 -12.22 -11.91 -14.69
C LEU A 529 -13.54 -11.25 -14.22
N SER A 530 -14.68 -11.67 -14.79
CA SER A 530 -16.00 -11.12 -14.45
C SER A 530 -16.46 -11.51 -13.04
N GLY A 531 -15.95 -12.63 -12.54
CA GLY A 531 -16.25 -13.17 -11.21
C GLY A 531 -15.18 -12.85 -10.17
N PRO A 532 -15.34 -13.36 -8.93
CA PRO A 532 -14.41 -13.09 -7.83
C PRO A 532 -13.06 -13.80 -7.99
N LEU A 533 -12.97 -14.83 -8.84
CA LEU A 533 -11.76 -15.60 -9.10
C LEU A 533 -11.53 -15.71 -10.62
N PRO A 534 -10.28 -15.59 -11.09
CA PRO A 534 -9.94 -15.76 -12.50
C PRO A 534 -10.25 -17.19 -12.97
N GLN A 535 -10.82 -17.30 -14.16
CA GLN A 535 -11.08 -18.60 -14.80
C GLN A 535 -10.48 -18.61 -16.20
N THR A 536 -9.90 -19.74 -16.61
CA THR A 536 -9.40 -19.87 -17.98
C THR A 536 -10.57 -20.08 -18.93
N ILE A 537 -10.57 -19.36 -20.05
CA ILE A 537 -11.55 -19.51 -21.12
C ILE A 537 -11.07 -20.58 -22.09
N GLU A 538 -11.94 -21.56 -22.39
CA GLU A 538 -11.69 -22.58 -23.40
C GLU A 538 -11.41 -21.94 -24.76
N LYS A 539 -10.52 -22.57 -25.56
CA LYS A 539 -9.98 -21.98 -26.78
C LYS A 539 -11.06 -21.67 -27.83
N GLU A 540 -12.09 -22.49 -27.85
CA GLU A 540 -13.26 -22.40 -28.72
C GLU A 540 -14.14 -21.19 -28.37
N SER A 541 -14.05 -20.69 -27.14
CA SER A 541 -14.81 -19.56 -26.61
C SER A 541 -13.97 -18.28 -26.50
N TRP A 542 -12.79 -18.25 -27.13
CA TRP A 542 -11.96 -17.06 -27.13
C TRP A 542 -12.64 -15.90 -27.88
N PRO A 543 -12.58 -14.67 -27.34
CA PRO A 543 -13.05 -13.51 -28.07
C PRO A 543 -12.34 -13.38 -29.42
N SER A 544 -13.09 -13.08 -30.47
CA SER A 544 -12.54 -12.85 -31.81
C SER A 544 -11.80 -11.51 -31.92
N LEU A 545 -12.01 -10.61 -30.97
CA LEU A 545 -11.39 -9.29 -30.91
C LEU A 545 -9.88 -9.38 -30.61
N PRO A 546 -9.06 -8.55 -31.27
CA PRO A 546 -7.63 -8.47 -30.98
C PRO A 546 -7.41 -7.76 -29.64
N ILE A 547 -7.35 -8.52 -28.54
CA ILE A 547 -7.12 -8.00 -27.20
C ILE A 547 -5.62 -7.94 -26.92
N PRO A 548 -5.06 -6.79 -26.49
CA PRO A 548 -3.66 -6.67 -26.11
C PRO A 548 -3.30 -7.60 -24.94
N ILE A 549 -2.07 -8.10 -24.95
CA ILE A 549 -1.56 -8.92 -23.84
C ILE A 549 -1.41 -8.07 -22.59
N ASP A 550 -1.82 -8.63 -21.46
CA ASP A 550 -1.82 -8.07 -20.11
C ASP A 550 -2.69 -6.81 -19.93
N GLU A 551 -3.61 -6.58 -20.86
CA GLU A 551 -4.67 -5.57 -20.73
C GLU A 551 -6.01 -6.24 -20.40
N ILE A 552 -6.76 -5.58 -19.51
CA ILE A 552 -8.11 -5.99 -19.13
C ILE A 552 -9.11 -5.20 -19.96
N VAL A 553 -10.09 -5.88 -20.52
CA VAL A 553 -11.17 -5.27 -21.30
C VAL A 553 -12.53 -5.73 -20.81
N VAL A 554 -13.52 -4.86 -20.95
CA VAL A 554 -14.94 -5.20 -20.81
C VAL A 554 -15.49 -5.47 -22.20
N LEU A 555 -16.02 -6.66 -22.43
CA LEU A 555 -16.63 -7.04 -23.70
C LEU A 555 -18.08 -6.62 -23.77
N SER A 556 -18.54 -6.21 -24.95
CA SER A 556 -19.96 -6.09 -25.22
C SER A 556 -20.65 -7.46 -25.08
N ARG A 557 -21.96 -7.47 -24.86
CA ARG A 557 -22.71 -8.74 -24.68
C ARG A 557 -22.62 -9.67 -25.89
N ASP A 558 -22.53 -9.10 -27.08
CA ASP A 558 -22.32 -9.79 -28.35
C ASP A 558 -20.84 -9.99 -28.70
N GLN A 559 -19.92 -9.54 -27.83
CA GLN A 559 -18.46 -9.65 -27.97
C GLN A 559 -17.88 -9.00 -29.23
N SER A 560 -18.63 -8.09 -29.86
CA SER A 560 -18.24 -7.35 -31.05
C SER A 560 -17.38 -6.12 -30.75
N GLU A 561 -17.47 -5.59 -29.53
CA GLU A 561 -16.79 -4.38 -29.08
C GLU A 561 -16.13 -4.60 -27.71
N ALA A 562 -15.14 -3.79 -27.38
CA ALA A 562 -14.45 -3.84 -26.10
C ALA A 562 -14.11 -2.45 -25.55
N LEU A 563 -14.27 -2.27 -24.23
CA LEU A 563 -13.79 -1.09 -23.50
C LEU A 563 -12.54 -1.46 -22.70
N GLY A 564 -11.46 -0.70 -22.87
CA GLY A 564 -10.21 -0.96 -22.16
C GLY A 564 -10.24 -0.44 -20.72
N LEU A 565 -9.68 -1.19 -19.78
CA LEU A 565 -9.55 -0.73 -18.38
C LEU A 565 -8.15 -0.20 -18.03
N PHE A 566 -7.23 -0.21 -19.00
CA PHE A 566 -5.92 0.41 -18.87
C PHE A 566 -6.06 1.93 -18.70
N PRO A 567 -5.20 2.59 -17.89
CA PRO A 567 -4.16 2.04 -17.03
C PRO A 567 -4.60 1.89 -15.56
N PHE A 568 -5.87 2.18 -15.26
CA PHE A 568 -6.39 2.25 -13.89
C PHE A 568 -6.59 0.87 -13.28
N PHE A 569 -6.92 -0.13 -14.11
CA PHE A 569 -7.07 -1.51 -13.69
C PHE A 569 -5.95 -2.36 -14.27
N SER A 570 -5.33 -3.16 -13.41
CA SER A 570 -4.28 -4.10 -13.78
C SER A 570 -4.56 -5.47 -13.16
N PHE A 571 -4.08 -6.53 -13.81
CA PHE A 571 -4.22 -7.90 -13.32
C PHE A 571 -2.87 -8.37 -12.77
N ASN A 572 -2.83 -8.78 -11.51
CA ASN A 572 -1.58 -9.24 -10.87
C ASN A 572 -1.34 -10.77 -10.98
N GLY A 573 -2.17 -11.47 -11.76
CA GLY A 573 -2.18 -12.94 -11.86
C GLY A 573 -3.29 -13.60 -11.03
N CYS A 574 -3.92 -12.90 -10.10
CA CYS A 574 -4.99 -13.44 -9.25
C CYS A 574 -6.19 -12.51 -9.10
N GLU A 575 -5.98 -11.20 -9.10
CA GLU A 575 -7.06 -10.21 -8.97
C GLU A 575 -6.80 -9.01 -9.88
N ILE A 576 -7.89 -8.42 -10.34
CA ILE A 576 -7.93 -7.06 -10.85
C ILE A 576 -7.74 -6.09 -9.67
N ILE A 577 -6.79 -5.17 -9.82
CA ILE A 577 -6.48 -4.10 -8.86
C ILE A 577 -6.76 -2.75 -9.53
N PHE A 578 -7.55 -1.92 -8.86
CA PHE A 578 -7.68 -0.49 -9.15
C PHE A 578 -6.53 0.28 -8.50
N SER A 579 -5.83 1.10 -9.27
CA SER A 579 -4.70 1.91 -8.78
C SER A 579 -4.56 3.22 -9.55
N MET A 580 -3.93 4.21 -8.92
CA MET A 580 -3.61 5.48 -9.57
C MET A 580 -2.43 5.28 -10.52
N PRO A 581 -2.63 5.45 -11.83
CA PRO A 581 -1.58 5.25 -12.81
C PRO A 581 -0.57 6.43 -12.79
N PRO A 582 0.70 6.19 -13.16
CA PRO A 582 1.65 7.28 -13.39
C PRO A 582 1.21 8.14 -14.58
N LYS A 583 1.56 9.43 -14.55
CA LYS A 583 1.21 10.42 -15.61
C LYS A 583 1.50 9.91 -17.03
N SER A 584 2.63 9.24 -17.23
CA SER A 584 3.02 8.69 -18.54
C SER A 584 2.04 7.65 -19.09
N LYS A 585 1.42 6.83 -18.23
CA LYS A 585 0.39 5.87 -18.66
C LYS A 585 -0.94 6.55 -18.97
N ILE A 586 -1.26 7.64 -18.27
CA ILE A 586 -2.44 8.47 -18.58
C ILE A 586 -2.29 9.13 -19.95
N GLU A 587 -1.09 9.63 -20.28
CA GLU A 587 -0.80 10.20 -21.60
C GLU A 587 -0.97 9.16 -22.73
N ILE A 588 -0.53 7.92 -22.50
CA ILE A 588 -0.79 6.81 -23.44
C ILE A 588 -2.30 6.55 -23.60
N LEU A 589 -3.08 6.59 -22.51
CA LEU A 589 -4.54 6.44 -22.60
C LEU A 589 -5.17 7.58 -23.41
N ILE A 590 -4.77 8.82 -23.17
CA ILE A 590 -5.29 9.99 -23.88
C ILE A 590 -5.02 9.90 -25.38
N GLU A 591 -3.83 9.43 -25.75
CA GLU A 591 -3.47 9.16 -27.15
C GLU A 591 -4.37 8.07 -27.75
N ARG A 592 -4.58 6.95 -27.03
CA ARG A 592 -5.44 5.84 -27.47
C ARG A 592 -6.91 6.21 -27.58
N LEU A 593 -7.37 7.14 -26.76
CA LEU A 593 -8.75 7.67 -26.80
C LEU A 593 -8.94 8.75 -27.87
N GLU A 594 -7.88 9.12 -28.60
CA GLU A 594 -7.92 10.13 -29.69
C GLU A 594 -8.46 11.51 -29.25
N ILE A 595 -8.26 11.88 -27.97
CA ILE A 595 -8.72 13.16 -27.41
C ILE A 595 -7.57 14.16 -27.15
N LYS A 596 -6.42 13.97 -27.81
CA LYS A 596 -5.19 14.75 -27.58
C LYS A 596 -5.40 16.26 -27.73
N GLU A 597 -6.09 16.71 -28.77
CA GLU A 597 -6.35 18.13 -29.01
C GLU A 597 -7.23 18.76 -27.91
N LEU A 598 -8.22 18.01 -27.43
CA LEU A 598 -9.08 18.43 -26.32
C LEU A 598 -8.29 18.52 -25.02
N TYR A 599 -7.39 17.57 -24.80
CA TYR A 599 -6.55 17.54 -23.61
C TYR A 599 -5.46 18.63 -23.62
N GLU A 600 -4.85 18.91 -24.78
CA GLU A 600 -3.83 19.95 -24.95
C GLU A 600 -4.41 21.36 -24.85
N SER A 601 -5.57 21.63 -25.47
CA SER A 601 -6.25 22.92 -25.36
C SER A 601 -6.56 23.35 -23.91
N PHE A 602 -6.74 22.36 -23.04
CA PHE A 602 -7.00 22.53 -21.61
C PHE A 602 -5.76 22.48 -20.70
N LYS A 603 -4.59 22.06 -21.22
CA LYS A 603 -3.29 22.19 -20.54
C LYS A 603 -2.73 23.62 -20.68
N SER A 604 -3.11 24.31 -21.76
CA SER A 604 -2.69 25.68 -22.08
C SER A 604 -3.57 26.79 -21.48
N SER A 605 -4.73 26.43 -20.92
CA SER A 605 -5.66 27.31 -20.20
C SER A 605 -5.50 27.16 -18.70
#